data_AF-A0A7W1UIN7-F1
#
_entry.id   AF-A0A7W1UIN7-F1
#
_cell.length_a   1.000
_cell.length_b   1.000
_cell.length_c   1.000
_cell.angle_alpha   90.00
_cell.angle_beta   90.00
_cell.angle_gamma   90.00
#
_symmetry.space_group_name_H-M   'P 1'
#
loop_
_entity.id
_entity.type
_entity.pdbx_description
1 polymer ?
#
loop_
_entity_poly.entity_id
_entity_poly.type
_entity_poly.pdbx_seq_one_letter_code
_entity_poly.pdbx_strand_id
1 'polypeptide(L)' 'AEEGRVAIRQARKDANDEIKQRQKDGELSEDDSRREQDDVQKLTNQYVERVDELLKRKEAEVLEV' A
#
# COMPACT_ATOMS: atom_id res chain seq x y z
N ALA A 1 -4.65 -11.88 8.32
CA ALA A 1 -4.71 -10.43 8.12
C ALA A 1 -3.35 -9.77 8.33
N GLU A 2 -2.60 -10.09 9.39
CA GLU A 2 -1.30 -9.46 9.66
C GLU A 2 -0.27 -9.67 8.54
N GLU A 3 -0.14 -10.90 8.01
CA GLU A 3 0.73 -11.18 6.86
C GLU A 3 0.35 -10.34 5.62
N GLY A 4 -0.95 -10.16 5.38
CA GLY A 4 -1.43 -9.31 4.29
C GLY A 4 -1.04 -7.84 4.48
N ARG A 5 -1.15 -7.32 5.71
CA ARG A 5 -0.70 -5.96 6.04
C ARG A 5 0.81 -5.81 5.91
N VAL A 6 1.59 -6.82 6.30
CA VAL A 6 3.05 -6.85 6.12
C VAL A 6 3.42 -6.81 4.64
N ALA A 7 2.78 -7.64 3.81
CA ALA A 7 3.01 -7.65 2.36
C ALA A 7 2.70 -6.29 1.70
N ILE A 8 1.60 -5.65 2.09
CA ILE A 8 1.24 -4.31 1.59
C ILE A 8 2.32 -3.27 1.97
N ARG A 9 2.81 -3.30 3.22
CA ARG A 9 3.87 -2.38 3.67
C ARG A 9 5.18 -2.61 2.92
N GLN A 10 5.52 -3.87 2.63
CA GLN A 10 6.70 -4.22 1.85
C GLN A 10 6.60 -3.70 0.42
N ALA A 11 5.47 -3.95 -0.27
CA ALA A 11 5.22 -3.44 -1.61
C ALA A 11 5.30 -1.91 -1.68
N ARG A 12 4.75 -1.20 -0.69
CA ARG A 12 4.87 0.26 -0.58
C ARG A 12 6.33 0.70 -0.46
N LYS A 13 7.13 0.01 0.36
CA LYS A 13 8.56 0.33 0.52
C LYS A 13 9.28 0.17 -0.82
N ASP A 14 9.08 -0.95 -1.50
CA ASP A 14 9.76 -1.26 -2.76
C ASP A 14 9.39 -0.23 -3.84
N ALA A 15 8.11 0.13 -3.96
CA ALA A 15 7.65 1.18 -4.88
C ALA A 15 8.28 2.55 -4.55
N ASN A 16 8.31 2.94 -3.28
CA ASN A 16 8.90 4.22 -2.88
C ASN A 16 10.42 4.27 -3.09
N ASP A 17 11.11 3.14 -2.92
CA ASP A 17 12.55 3.03 -3.18
C ASP A 17 12.82 3.19 -4.70
N GLU A 18 11.98 2.59 -5.56
CA GLU A 18 12.04 2.74 -7.01
C GLU A 18 11.77 4.19 -7.47
N ILE A 19 10.73 4.84 -6.94
CA ILE A 19 10.40 6.24 -7.26
C ILE A 19 11.58 7.16 -6.92
N LYS A 20 12.18 6.99 -5.73
CA LYS A 20 13.34 7.77 -5.29
C LYS A 20 14.56 7.52 -6.18
N GLN A 21 14.73 6.29 -6.66
CA GLN A 21 15.84 5.96 -7.57
C GLN A 21 15.64 6.66 -8.92
N ARG A 22 14.46 6.55 -9.52
CA ARG A 22 14.10 7.23 -10.78
C ARG A 22 14.22 8.75 -10.69
N GLN A 23 13.88 9.34 -9.53
CA GLN A 23 14.11 10.77 -9.28
C GLN A 23 15.61 11.13 -9.27
N LYS A 24 16.46 10.32 -8.63
CA LYS A 24 17.92 10.55 -8.62
C LYS A 24 18.54 10.38 -10.01
N ASP A 25 18.03 9.45 -10.80
CA ASP A 25 18.48 9.18 -12.16
C ASP A 25 17.99 10.26 -13.15
N GLY A 26 17.16 11.21 -12.69
CA GLY A 26 16.65 12.32 -13.49
C GLY A 26 15.47 11.95 -14.39
N GLU A 27 14.92 10.75 -14.23
CA GLU A 27 13.74 10.29 -14.99
C GLU A 27 12.43 10.89 -14.48
N LEU A 28 12.41 11.32 -13.21
CA LEU A 28 11.27 11.98 -12.58
C LEU A 28 11.67 13.35 -12.04
N SER A 29 10.78 14.33 -12.26
CA SER A 29 10.85 15.61 -11.55
C SER A 29 10.52 15.43 -10.07
N GLU A 30 10.86 16.43 -9.24
CA GLU A 30 10.48 16.40 -7.82
C GLU A 30 8.96 16.41 -7.63
N ASP A 31 8.23 17.16 -8.48
CA ASP A 31 6.77 17.23 -8.43
C ASP A 31 6.13 15.91 -8.85
N ASP A 32 6.68 15.22 -9.85
CA ASP A 32 6.16 13.93 -10.30
C ASP A 32 6.47 12.82 -9.28
N SER A 33 7.67 12.81 -8.69
CA SER A 33 8.04 11.90 -7.60
C SER A 33 7.09 12.03 -6.40
N ARG A 34 6.72 13.26 -6.03
CA ARG A 34 5.74 13.51 -4.95
C ARG A 34 4.36 12.96 -5.32
N ARG A 35 3.89 13.19 -6.54
CA ARG A 35 2.59 12.66 -7.01
C ARG A 35 2.56 11.13 -7.03
N GLU A 36 3.60 10.49 -7.55
CA GLU A 36 3.69 9.02 -7.58
C GLU A 36 3.69 8.45 -6.15
N GLN A 37 4.39 9.07 -5.20
CA GLN A 37 4.36 8.65 -3.78
C GLN A 37 2.97 8.81 -3.15
N ASP A 38 2.25 9.90 -3.44
CA ASP A 38 0.88 10.10 -2.97
C ASP A 38 -0.07 9.03 -3.50
N ASP A 39 0.07 8.64 -4.78
CA ASP A 39 -0.75 7.60 -5.39
C ASP A 39 -0.44 6.21 -4.83
N VAL A 40 0.84 5.90 -4.59
CA VAL A 40 1.27 4.70 -3.85
C VAL A 40 0.64 4.67 -2.45
N GLN A 41 0.58 5.81 -1.75
CA GLN A 41 -0.03 5.90 -0.42
C GLN A 41 -1.56 5.68 -0.47
N LYS A 42 -2.26 6.24 -1.46
CA LYS A 42 -3.70 5.99 -1.66
C LYS A 42 -3.98 4.51 -1.90
N LEU A 43 -3.23 3.86 -2.78
CA LEU A 43 -3.36 2.42 -3.04
C LEU A 43 -3.09 1.59 -1.79
N THR A 44 -2.03 1.93 -1.06
CA THR A 44 -1.70 1.27 0.22
C THR A 44 -2.89 1.33 1.18
N ASN A 45 -3.49 2.51 1.38
CA ASN A 45 -4.62 2.69 2.29
C ASN A 45 -5.82 1.85 1.85
N GLN A 46 -6.17 1.90 0.56
CA GLN A 46 -7.29 1.15 -0.01
C GLN A 46 -7.14 -0.36 0.24
N TYR A 47 -5.96 -0.93 0.03
CA TYR A 47 -5.75 -2.36 0.23
C TYR A 47 -5.69 -2.76 1.71
N VAL A 48 -5.21 -1.88 2.60
CA VAL A 48 -5.29 -2.11 4.05
C VAL A 48 -6.75 -2.15 4.51
N GLU A 49 -7.56 -1.18 4.09
CA GLU A 49 -9.00 -1.16 4.41
C GLU A 49 -9.69 -2.43 3.92
N ARG A 50 -9.39 -2.88 2.69
CA ARG A 50 -9.94 -4.12 2.14
C ARG A 50 -9.56 -5.35 2.96
N VAL A 51 -8.31 -5.45 3.43
CA VAL A 51 -7.88 -6.56 4.31
C VAL A 51 -8.66 -6.54 5.61
N ASP A 52 -8.91 -5.36 6.17
CA ASP A 52 -9.63 -5.18 7.43
C ASP A 52 -11.11 -5.52 7.30
N GLU A 53 -11.75 -5.14 6.18
CA GLU A 53 -13.13 -5.52 5.86
C GLU A 53 -13.27 -7.03 5.71
N LEU A 54 -12.34 -7.68 4.99
CA LEU A 54 -12.35 -9.13 4.81
C LEU A 54 -12.17 -9.87 6.15
N LEU A 55 -11.30 -9.36 7.03
CA LEU A 55 -11.12 -9.90 8.36
C LEU A 55 -12.43 -9.80 9.16
N LYS A 56 -13.01 -8.60 9.26
CA LYS A 56 -14.27 -8.36 9.98
C LYS A 56 -15.40 -9.25 9.48
N ARG A 57 -15.53 -9.38 8.15
CA ARG A 57 -16.54 -10.25 7.54
C ARG A 57 -16.36 -11.71 7.95
N LYS A 58 -15.11 -12.20 7.94
CA LYS A 58 -14.83 -13.58 8.32
C LYS A 58 -15.04 -13.82 9.81
N GLU A 59 -14.68 -12.86 10.65
CA GLU A 59 -14.94 -12.92 12.09
C GLU A 59 -16.45 -12.97 12.39
N ALA A 60 -17.25 -12.13 11.72
CA ALA A 60 -18.71 -12.16 11.86
C ALA A 60 -19.31 -13.51 11.43
N GLU A 61 -18.88 -14.06 10.28
CA GLU A 61 -19.31 -15.38 9.79
C GLU A 61 -18.96 -16.51 10.78
N VAL A 62 -17.82 -16.42 11.47
CA VAL A 62 -17.38 -17.42 12.46
C VAL A 62 -18.14 -17.30 13.78
N LEU A 63 -18.57 -16.08 14.15
CA LEU A 63 -19.34 -15.81 15.38
C LEU A 63 -20.85 -16.08 15.22
N GLU A 64 -21.35 -16.05 13.98
CA GLU A 64 -22.73 -16.40 13.64
C GLU A 64 -22.88 -17.95 13.59
N VAL A 65 -22.81 -18.58 14.77
CA VAL A 65 -23.10 -20.01 15.01
C VAL A 65 -24.16 -20.14 16.10
#